data_AF-A0A131Y7X8-F1
#
_entry.id   AF-A0A131Y7X8-F1
#
_cell.length_a   1.000
_cell.length_b   1.000
_cell.length_c   1.000
_cell.angle_alpha   90.00
_cell.angle_beta   90.00
_cell.angle_gamma   90.00
#
_symmetry.space_group_name_H-M   'P 1'
#
loop_
_entity.id
_entity.type
_entity.pdbx_description
1 polymer ?
#
loop_
_entity_poly.entity_id
_entity_poly.type
_entity_poly.pdbx_seq_one_letter_code
_entity_poly.pdbx_strand_id
1 'polypeptide(L)'
;QTCQVLPKDHKGGFEAVETGWAFPVPSRPDLFVGFATPPGYYAYKRPRTGSPFIQTLCEVFDEHALSTPPKDLVWLMTRVNSQIAHTFVTESESRDYHNKKQAPCFVSSLTRKLYFHPPEDSTSSLVDLQSAPSGELDEARRETRRTTD
;
A
#
# COMPACT_ATOMS: atom_id res chain seq x y z
N GLN A 1 -21.10 -10.91 0.23
CA GLN A 1 -21.85 -9.93 1.03
C GLN A 1 -21.36 -10.07 2.46
N THR A 2 -20.89 -9.01 3.10
CA THR A 2 -20.49 -9.07 4.52
C THR A 2 -21.75 -9.06 5.38
N CYS A 3 -22.10 -10.22 5.93
CA CYS A 3 -23.18 -10.36 6.90
C CYS A 3 -22.75 -9.74 8.24
N GLN A 4 -23.33 -8.60 8.61
CA GLN A 4 -23.61 -8.33 10.01
C GLN A 4 -25.11 -8.55 10.18
N VAL A 5 -25.48 -9.71 10.73
CA VAL A 5 -26.85 -9.96 11.18
C VAL A 5 -26.94 -9.35 12.58
N LEU A 6 -27.59 -8.19 12.70
CA LEU A 6 -28.00 -7.67 13.99
C LEU A 6 -29.35 -8.30 14.40
N PRO A 7 -29.62 -8.48 15.71
CA PRO A 7 -30.86 -9.11 16.18
C PRO A 7 -32.09 -8.30 15.76
N LYS A 8 -33.16 -9.00 15.39
CA LYS A 8 -34.43 -8.43 14.93
C LYS A 8 -35.29 -7.98 16.10
N ASP A 9 -35.58 -6.69 16.16
CA ASP A 9 -36.79 -6.21 16.84
C ASP A 9 -37.94 -6.05 15.83
N HIS A 10 -39.14 -6.29 16.33
CA HIS A 10 -40.35 -6.68 15.62
C HIS A 10 -40.80 -5.75 14.45
N LYS A 11 -41.17 -6.43 13.34
CA LYS A 11 -42.13 -6.03 12.28
C LYS A 11 -41.84 -4.77 11.45
N GLY A 12 -41.42 -5.00 10.20
CA GLY A 12 -41.58 -4.06 9.08
C GLY A 12 -40.39 -4.11 8.12
N GLY A 13 -40.67 -4.22 6.82
CA GLY A 13 -39.83 -3.90 5.64
C GLY A 13 -38.29 -4.06 5.73
N PHE A 14 -37.69 -4.71 4.72
CA PHE A 14 -36.28 -4.47 4.44
C PHE A 14 -36.12 -3.03 3.91
N GLU A 15 -35.97 -2.08 4.82
CA GLU A 15 -35.38 -0.80 4.47
C GLU A 15 -33.87 -1.02 4.48
N ALA A 16 -33.25 -0.90 3.32
CA ALA A 16 -31.81 -0.83 3.24
C ALA A 16 -31.40 0.47 3.94
N VAL A 17 -31.12 0.37 5.24
CA VAL A 17 -30.47 1.47 5.94
C VAL A 17 -29.12 1.63 5.25
N GLU A 18 -28.94 2.70 4.48
CA GLU A 18 -27.65 3.13 3.94
C GLU A 18 -26.74 3.55 5.11
N THR A 19 -26.35 2.59 5.95
CA THR A 19 -25.35 2.79 6.99
C THR A 19 -23.95 2.78 6.36
N GLY A 20 -23.60 3.91 5.74
CA GLY A 20 -22.26 4.51 5.78
C GLY A 20 -21.06 3.79 5.18
N TRP A 21 -21.13 2.53 4.76
CA TRP A 21 -20.00 1.81 4.15
C TRP A 21 -20.49 0.83 3.06
N ALA A 22 -21.30 1.32 2.11
CA ALA A 22 -21.73 0.55 0.94
C ALA A 22 -20.62 0.38 -0.12
N PHE A 23 -19.41 0.03 0.32
CA PHE A 23 -18.30 -0.34 -0.56
C PHE A 23 -18.14 -1.85 -0.46
N PRO A 24 -18.42 -2.61 -1.53
CA PRO A 24 -18.26 -4.07 -1.52
C PRO A 24 -16.78 -4.41 -1.59
N VAL A 25 -16.03 -4.20 -0.49
CA VAL A 25 -14.70 -4.77 -0.32
C VAL A 25 -14.93 -6.29 -0.19
N PRO A 26 -14.42 -7.11 -1.13
CA PRO A 26 -14.60 -8.55 -1.04
C PRO A 26 -14.03 -9.04 0.30
N SER A 27 -14.78 -9.89 0.99
CA SER A 27 -14.29 -10.61 2.17
C SER A 27 -13.27 -11.64 1.70
N ARG A 28 -12.05 -11.18 1.44
CA ARG A 28 -10.88 -12.00 1.15
C ARG A 28 -9.90 -11.83 2.29
N PRO A 29 -9.32 -12.91 2.82
CA PRO A 29 -8.21 -12.78 3.76
C PRO A 29 -7.05 -12.06 3.07
N ASP A 30 -6.23 -11.39 3.87
CA ASP A 30 -4.98 -10.76 3.43
C ASP A 30 -5.17 -9.63 2.41
N LEU A 31 -6.22 -8.84 2.58
CA LEU A 31 -6.47 -7.62 1.82
C LEU A 31 -6.33 -6.38 2.73
N PHE A 32 -5.65 -5.36 2.22
CA PHE A 32 -5.60 -4.04 2.84
C PHE A 32 -6.07 -3.00 1.82
N VAL A 33 -7.05 -2.18 2.19
CA VAL A 33 -7.58 -1.11 1.33
C VAL A 33 -7.46 0.21 2.07
N GLY A 34 -6.63 1.11 1.55
CA GLY A 34 -6.50 2.49 2.02
C GLY A 34 -7.33 3.44 1.16
N PHE A 35 -8.16 4.26 1.80
CA PHE A 35 -8.99 5.28 1.15
C PHE A 35 -8.49 6.67 1.53
N ALA A 36 -8.48 7.58 0.55
CA ALA A 36 -8.13 8.98 0.77
C ALA A 36 -9.11 9.70 1.71
N THR A 37 -10.36 9.23 1.74
CA THR A 37 -11.44 9.66 2.62
C THR A 37 -12.42 8.52 2.91
N PRO A 38 -13.20 8.58 4.01
CA PRO A 38 -14.32 7.70 4.22
C PRO A 38 -15.31 7.73 3.04
N PRO A 39 -16.01 6.62 2.81
CA PRO A 39 -17.26 6.57 2.04
C PRO A 39 -18.14 7.80 2.23
N GLY A 40 -18.58 8.42 1.12
CA GLY A 40 -19.49 9.58 1.16
C GLY A 40 -18.82 10.95 1.33
N TYR A 41 -17.48 11.01 1.36
CA TYR A 41 -16.73 12.27 1.45
C TYR A 41 -15.90 12.54 0.18
N TYR A 42 -15.63 13.82 -0.09
CA TYR A 42 -14.78 14.25 -1.20
C TYR A 42 -13.30 13.92 -0.95
N ALA A 43 -12.66 13.30 -1.93
CA ALA A 43 -11.20 13.17 -1.97
C ALA A 43 -10.58 14.35 -2.74
N TYR A 44 -9.71 15.11 -2.09
CA TYR A 44 -9.14 16.32 -2.69
C TYR A 44 -7.89 16.04 -3.53
N LYS A 45 -7.68 16.86 -4.56
CA LYS A 45 -6.48 16.88 -5.41
C LYS A 45 -6.08 18.32 -5.71
N ARG A 46 -4.85 18.69 -5.37
CA ARG A 46 -4.27 19.97 -5.75
C ARG A 46 -3.76 19.91 -7.19
N PRO A 47 -4.01 20.93 -8.04
CA PRO A 47 -3.60 20.90 -9.45
C PRO A 47 -2.10 20.70 -9.67
N ARG A 48 -1.25 21.29 -8.82
CA ARG A 48 0.21 21.27 -8.98
C ARG A 48 0.89 20.13 -8.22
N THR A 49 0.45 19.84 -7.00
CA THR A 49 1.10 18.86 -6.11
C THR A 49 0.35 17.53 -6.04
N GLY A 50 -0.82 17.39 -6.66
CA GLY A 50 -1.59 16.15 -6.62
C GLY A 50 -2.38 15.94 -5.33
N SER A 51 -2.72 14.68 -5.03
CA SER A 51 -3.56 14.34 -3.89
C SER A 51 -2.79 14.50 -2.57
N PRO A 52 -3.32 15.23 -1.58
CA PRO A 52 -2.74 15.28 -0.24
C PRO A 52 -2.55 13.88 0.36
N PHE A 53 -3.48 12.95 0.07
CA PHE A 53 -3.36 11.57 0.54
C PHE A 53 -2.12 10.86 0.01
N ILE A 54 -1.92 10.88 -1.31
CA ILE A 54 -0.78 10.20 -1.93
C ILE A 54 0.53 10.87 -1.56
N GLN A 55 0.58 12.20 -1.50
CA GLN A 55 1.79 12.92 -1.09
C GLN A 55 2.23 12.51 0.32
N THR A 56 1.32 12.58 1.29
CA THR A 56 1.64 12.19 2.66
C THR A 56 1.88 10.69 2.80
N LEU A 57 1.22 9.84 2.00
CA LEU A 57 1.50 8.41 1.96
C LEU A 57 2.96 8.15 1.56
N CYS A 58 3.43 8.78 0.48
CA CYS A 58 4.82 8.66 0.02
C CYS A 58 5.79 9.20 1.08
N GLU A 59 5.56 10.41 1.60
CA GLU A 59 6.41 11.02 2.64
C GLU A 59 6.60 10.10 3.85
N VAL A 60 5.50 9.56 4.39
CA VAL A 60 5.54 8.67 5.57
C VAL A 60 6.24 7.35 5.28
N PHE A 61 6.04 6.78 4.09
CA PHE A 61 6.66 5.50 3.72
C PHE A 61 8.15 5.67 3.47
N ASP A 62 8.56 6.73 2.78
CA ASP A 62 9.96 7.04 2.52
C ASP A 62 10.73 7.26 3.84
N GLU A 63 10.09 7.92 4.83
CA GLU A 63 10.72 8.19 6.13
C GLU A 63 10.75 6.96 7.06
N HIS A 64 9.68 6.16 7.08
CA HIS A 64 9.47 5.20 8.16
C HIS A 64 9.40 3.73 7.74
N ALA A 65 9.12 3.39 6.47
CA ALA A 65 8.87 2.01 6.08
C ALA A 65 10.09 1.10 6.28
N LEU A 66 11.29 1.61 6.03
CA LEU A 66 12.57 0.89 6.21
C LEU A 66 13.32 1.29 7.49
N SER A 67 12.68 2.06 8.37
CA SER A 67 13.33 2.57 9.59
C SER A 67 13.51 1.49 10.66
N THR A 68 14.51 1.68 11.52
CA THR A 68 14.75 0.82 12.70
C THR A 68 14.37 1.57 13.98
N PRO A 69 13.48 1.04 14.85
CA PRO A 69 12.87 -0.29 14.79
C PRO A 69 11.70 -0.38 13.78
N PRO A 70 11.47 -1.58 13.18
CA PRO A 70 10.53 -1.76 12.08
C PRO A 70 9.11 -1.35 12.46
N LYS A 71 8.41 -0.71 11.51
CA LYS A 71 7.02 -0.29 11.66
C LYS A 71 6.11 -1.16 10.81
N ASP A 72 5.00 -1.60 11.40
CA ASP A 72 4.00 -2.35 10.65
C ASP A 72 3.13 -1.41 9.78
N LEU A 73 2.48 -1.97 8.76
CA LEU A 73 1.64 -1.22 7.82
C LEU A 73 0.53 -0.42 8.51
N VAL A 74 -0.07 -0.93 9.59
CA VAL A 74 -1.13 -0.23 10.32
C VAL A 74 -0.55 0.99 11.04
N TRP A 75 0.65 0.88 11.61
CA TRP A 75 1.36 2.02 12.17
C TRP A 75 1.64 3.10 11.12
N LEU A 76 2.15 2.72 9.94
CA LEU A 76 2.43 3.65 8.84
C LEU A 76 1.16 4.38 8.39
N MET A 77 0.07 3.65 8.17
CA MET A 77 -1.20 4.25 7.75
C MET A 77 -1.84 5.11 8.84
N THR A 78 -1.62 4.78 10.12
CA THR A 78 -2.03 5.64 11.24
C THR A 78 -1.25 6.95 11.24
N ARG A 79 0.05 6.90 10.93
CA ARG A 79 0.89 8.10 10.79
C ARG A 79 0.42 8.97 9.63
N VAL A 80 0.10 8.39 8.48
CA VAL A 80 -0.52 9.09 7.33
C VAL A 80 -1.81 9.79 7.74
N ASN A 81 -2.71 9.09 8.44
CA ASN A 81 -3.98 9.68 8.91
C ASN A 81 -3.75 10.88 9.83
N SER A 82 -2.83 10.75 10.80
CA SER A 82 -2.48 11.83 11.72
C SER A 82 -1.93 13.04 10.98
N GLN A 83 -0.97 12.84 10.07
CA GLN A 83 -0.33 13.93 9.34
C GLN A 83 -1.33 14.71 8.48
N ILE A 84 -2.23 14.03 7.76
CA ILE A 84 -3.25 14.70 6.94
C ILE A 84 -4.28 15.43 7.82
N ALA A 85 -4.75 14.80 8.90
CA ALA A 85 -5.75 15.42 9.79
C ALA A 85 -5.27 16.77 10.36
N HIS A 86 -3.98 16.86 10.70
CA HIS A 86 -3.40 18.07 11.26
C HIS A 86 -2.98 19.10 10.21
N THR A 87 -2.38 18.67 9.10
CA THR A 87 -1.74 19.60 8.15
C THR A 87 -2.66 20.04 7.00
N PHE A 88 -3.61 19.21 6.58
CA PHE A 88 -4.40 19.50 5.39
C PHE A 88 -5.63 20.35 5.70
N VAL A 89 -5.86 21.35 4.86
CA VAL A 89 -7.09 22.14 4.76
C VAL A 89 -7.25 22.62 3.32
N THR A 90 -8.48 22.72 2.82
CA THR A 90 -8.73 23.20 1.46
C THR A 90 -8.69 24.73 1.36
N GLU A 91 -7.99 25.20 0.33
CA GLU A 91 -7.96 26.60 -0.08
C GLU A 91 -8.71 26.73 -1.40
N SER A 92 -9.78 27.53 -1.41
CA SER A 92 -10.64 27.74 -2.57
C SER A 92 -11.28 29.11 -2.50
N GLU A 93 -11.49 29.75 -3.65
CA GLU A 93 -12.25 31.01 -3.74
C GLU A 93 -13.73 30.80 -3.42
N SER A 94 -14.25 29.60 -3.69
CA SER A 94 -15.63 29.25 -3.34
C SER A 94 -15.73 28.88 -1.86
N ARG A 95 -16.59 29.62 -1.15
CA ARG A 95 -16.84 29.43 0.29
C ARG A 95 -17.29 28.01 0.64
N ASP A 96 -17.98 27.33 -0.28
CA ASP A 96 -18.49 25.98 -0.06
C ASP A 96 -17.39 24.92 -0.05
N TYR A 97 -16.24 25.22 -0.67
CA TYR A 97 -15.10 24.31 -0.76
C TYR A 97 -13.87 24.81 0.02
N HIS A 98 -13.93 25.98 0.63
CA HIS A 98 -12.86 26.53 1.46
C HIS A 98 -12.94 26.00 2.90
N ASN A 99 -11.79 25.88 3.57
CA ASN A 99 -11.65 25.45 4.97
C ASN A 99 -12.26 24.08 5.27
N LYS A 100 -12.17 23.15 4.31
CA LYS A 100 -12.59 21.75 4.49
C LYS A 100 -11.40 20.90 4.89
N LYS A 101 -11.68 19.90 5.72
CA LYS A 101 -10.71 18.91 6.18
C LYS A 101 -10.82 17.62 5.36
N GLN A 102 -9.74 16.87 5.36
CA GLN A 102 -9.67 15.50 4.84
C GLN A 102 -9.13 14.62 5.96
N ALA A 103 -9.68 13.41 6.09
CA ALA A 103 -9.15 12.37 6.96
C ALA A 103 -9.19 11.08 6.16
N PRO A 104 -8.06 10.39 5.91
CA PRO A 104 -8.09 9.09 5.27
C PRO A 104 -8.59 8.01 6.22
N CYS A 105 -8.94 6.85 5.67
CA CYS A 105 -9.30 5.68 6.44
C CYS A 105 -8.80 4.42 5.73
N PHE A 106 -8.78 3.29 6.43
CA PHE A 106 -8.41 2.03 5.84
C PHE A 106 -9.25 0.89 6.39
N VAL A 107 -9.42 -0.15 5.59
CA VAL A 107 -10.04 -1.42 5.96
C VAL A 107 -9.00 -2.52 5.75
N SER A 108 -8.80 -3.35 6.77
CA SER A 108 -7.82 -4.43 6.75
C SER A 108 -8.50 -5.75 7.09
N SER A 109 -8.29 -6.75 6.25
CA SER A 109 -8.52 -8.18 6.53
C SER A 109 -7.20 -8.95 6.59
N LEU A 110 -6.07 -8.26 6.81
CA LEU A 110 -4.77 -8.88 7.02
C LEU A 110 -4.80 -9.80 8.26
N THR A 111 -4.32 -11.03 8.10
CA THR A 111 -4.26 -12.00 9.20
C THR A 111 -2.96 -11.94 10.00
N ARG A 112 -1.99 -11.15 9.54
CA ARG A 112 -0.66 -10.98 10.13
C ARG A 112 -0.21 -9.52 10.01
N LYS A 113 0.77 -9.13 10.82
CA LYS A 113 1.44 -7.83 10.68
C LYS A 113 2.30 -7.84 9.40
N LEU A 114 2.22 -6.76 8.62
CA LEU A 114 3.02 -6.55 7.42
C LEU A 114 4.12 -5.55 7.74
N TYR A 115 5.37 -5.91 7.45
CA TYR A 115 6.55 -5.08 7.60
C TYR A 115 7.25 -4.93 6.24
N PHE A 116 7.87 -3.77 6.01
CA PHE A 116 8.71 -3.55 4.84
C PHE A 116 10.17 -3.83 5.20
N HIS A 117 10.88 -4.51 4.31
CA HIS A 117 12.28 -4.86 4.47
C HIS A 117 13.07 -4.35 3.27
N PRO A 118 14.33 -3.94 3.47
CA PRO A 118 15.20 -3.64 2.35
C PRO A 118 15.36 -4.91 1.49
N PRO A 119 15.56 -4.77 0.17
CA PRO A 119 15.90 -5.90 -0.69
C PRO A 119 17.13 -6.60 -0.11
N GLU A 120 17.09 -7.93 0.00
CA GLU A 120 18.31 -8.70 0.26
C GLU A 120 19.26 -8.47 -0.93
N ASP A 121 20.52 -8.18 -0.61
CA ASP A 121 21.42 -7.46 -1.49
C ASP A 121 21.47 -7.98 -2.94
N SER A 122 21.46 -7.04 -3.88
CA SER A 122 21.87 -7.22 -5.27
C SER A 122 23.37 -7.58 -5.44
N THR A 123 24.01 -8.03 -4.36
CA THR A 123 25.39 -8.54 -4.33
C THR A 123 25.47 -10.04 -4.64
N SER A 124 24.35 -10.79 -4.60
CA SER A 124 24.35 -12.22 -4.99
C SER A 124 24.71 -12.41 -6.48
N SER A 125 24.22 -11.54 -7.36
CA SER A 125 24.43 -11.72 -8.82
C SER A 125 25.87 -11.44 -9.28
N LEU A 126 26.67 -10.73 -8.48
CA LEU A 126 28.09 -10.46 -8.80
C LEU A 126 29.01 -11.58 -8.31
N VAL A 127 28.70 -12.24 -7.18
CA VAL A 127 29.48 -13.39 -6.68
C VAL A 127 29.22 -14.67 -7.51
N ASP A 128 28.06 -14.80 -8.13
CA ASP A 128 27.72 -15.95 -8.98
C ASP A 128 28.43 -15.92 -10.36
N LEU A 129 28.81 -14.74 -10.87
CA LEU A 129 29.60 -14.63 -12.11
C LEU A 129 31.11 -14.72 -11.90
N GLN A 130 31.59 -14.57 -10.67
CA GLN A 130 33.03 -14.64 -10.33
C GLN A 130 33.46 -16.02 -9.80
N SER A 131 32.52 -16.93 -9.55
CA SER A 131 32.79 -18.29 -9.07
C SER A 131 32.82 -19.35 -10.20
N ALA A 132 32.60 -18.96 -11.45
CA ALA A 132 32.79 -19.86 -12.58
C ALA A 132 34.28 -20.23 -12.72
N PRO A 133 34.67 -21.51 -12.64
CA PRO A 133 36.06 -21.91 -12.82
C PRO A 133 36.49 -21.62 -14.26
N SER A 134 37.55 -20.83 -14.42
CA SER A 134 38.10 -20.37 -15.70
C SER A 134 38.67 -21.47 -16.62
N GLY A 135 38.37 -22.75 -16.37
CA GLY A 135 38.99 -23.91 -17.02
C GLY A 135 38.17 -24.53 -18.16
N GLU A 136 36.87 -24.29 -18.27
CA GLU A 136 36.03 -25.06 -19.21
C GLU A 136 36.09 -24.56 -20.67
N LEU A 137 36.57 -23.35 -20.92
CA LEU A 137 36.70 -22.80 -22.29
C LEU A 137 37.92 -23.32 -23.06
N ASP A 138 38.97 -23.78 -22.37
CA ASP A 138 40.17 -24.33 -23.02
C ASP A 138 40.05 -25.84 -23.30
N GLU A 139 39.25 -26.56 -22.53
CA GLU A 139 38.96 -27.99 -22.73
C GLU A 139 38.14 -28.21 -24.02
N ALA A 140 37.07 -27.42 -24.21
CA ALA A 140 36.21 -27.51 -25.40
C ALA A 140 36.96 -27.17 -26.71
N ARG A 141 37.94 -26.26 -26.65
CA ARG A 141 38.76 -25.87 -27.80
C ARG A 141 39.80 -26.93 -28.17
N ARG A 142 40.26 -27.73 -27.20
CA ARG A 142 41.16 -28.87 -27.45
C ARG A 142 40.44 -30.06 -28.04
N GLU A 143 39.20 -30.32 -27.60
CA GLU A 143 38.41 -31.45 -28.09
C GLU A 143 37.97 -31.25 -29.56
N THR A 144 37.63 -30.03 -29.95
CA THR A 144 37.27 -29.68 -31.34
C THR A 144 38.44 -29.84 -32.33
N ARG A 145 39.68 -29.85 -31.85
CA ARG A 145 40.89 -30.05 -32.67
C ARG A 145 41.29 -31.53 -32.83
N ARG A 146 40.70 -32.44 -32.07
CA ARG A 146 40.99 -33.88 -32.14
C ARG A 146 40.07 -34.66 -33.07
N THR A 147 38.94 -34.08 -33.48
CA THR A 147 37.94 -34.74 -34.32
C THR A 147 38.04 -34.38 -35.81
N THR A 148 39.10 -33.67 -36.22
CA THR A 148 39.36 -33.26 -37.62
C THR A 148 40.69 -33.76 -38.17
N ASP A 149 41.12 -34.96 -37.78
CA ASP A 149 42.10 -35.77 -38.53
C ASP A 149 41.71 -37.26 -38.47
#